data_AF-A0A2T7N8B4-F1
#
_entry.id   AF-A0A2T7N8B4-F1
#
_cell.length_a   1.000
_cell.length_b   1.000
_cell.length_c   1.000
_cell.angle_alpha   90.00
_cell.angle_beta   90.00
_cell.angle_gamma   90.00
#
_symmetry.space_group_name_H-M   'P 1'
#
loop_
_entity.id
_entity.type
_entity.pdbx_description
1 polymer ?
#
loop_
_entity_poly.entity_id
_entity_poly.type
_entity_poly.pdbx_seq_one_letter_code
_entity_poly.pdbx_strand_id
1 'polypeptide(L)'
;MRKALITTFAVVLLLLILPGCLPKLPKDLKAAIEIVKAILPGEIPQGSEYICSFYSKKLVLGTTIDLENPSAIVDGAIGATSATNNKIVVTEPSYLFLLDLDPGSFFAHPVKAIVVGDSGQYRIIPGKWLPRVDEVVPDELKLPFPKKERLIDWNVVLKEPSGILKNPVIDKIIPDWGEGEAIIVVQGLLSSEPLYEDSVQTYMQFLNLAKAYRDAMPEGTVEVQGVFGEDAANTLTSINSYALKKEIVTVYIIAHGDTDAVKLGGVWHFAWQFSTVFTSYPLTEFNFLLGSCHSGSFVDDLNTIDNMRTVLTACREQEGASSDMDQRYSLVSPYELMNDFNSTDVGSEWTSSIVEGAIGILNDSTQFTLVRADSVIYNVPVISMLFCKAHLAALGNWTPYYTDNLDLSNRIGKSVPQKYCSWE
;
A
#
# COMPACT_ATOMS: atom_id res chain seq x y z
N MET A 1 -3.79 22.70 -30.55
CA MET A 1 -3.13 21.58 -29.85
C MET A 1 -1.62 21.76 -29.67
N ARG A 2 -0.81 21.96 -30.72
CA ARG A 2 0.67 22.09 -30.59
C ARG A 2 1.16 23.21 -29.66
N LYS A 3 0.45 24.35 -29.59
CA LYS A 3 0.80 25.46 -28.68
C LYS A 3 0.46 25.18 -27.21
N ALA A 4 -0.62 24.45 -26.92
CA ALA A 4 -0.98 24.10 -25.55
C ALA A 4 0.04 23.14 -24.94
N LEU A 5 0.45 22.10 -25.69
CA LEU A 5 1.47 21.13 -25.25
C LEU A 5 2.82 21.79 -24.94
N ILE A 6 3.27 22.72 -25.79
CA ILE A 6 4.54 23.45 -25.60
C ILE A 6 4.46 24.39 -24.38
N THR A 7 3.29 24.98 -24.13
CA THR A 7 3.11 25.89 -22.99
C THR A 7 3.08 25.11 -21.66
N THR A 8 2.42 23.95 -21.63
CA THR A 8 2.42 23.07 -20.45
C THR A 8 3.82 22.50 -20.18
N PHE A 9 4.55 22.07 -21.22
CA PHE A 9 5.93 21.59 -21.08
C PHE A 9 6.88 22.69 -20.59
N ALA A 10 6.71 23.92 -21.08
CA ALA A 10 7.49 25.07 -20.64
C ALA A 10 7.19 25.47 -19.19
N VAL A 11 5.95 25.36 -18.72
CA VAL A 11 5.57 25.67 -17.33
C VAL A 11 6.10 24.60 -16.35
N VAL A 12 6.06 23.32 -16.72
CA VAL A 12 6.64 22.22 -15.93
C VAL A 12 8.18 22.36 -15.87
N LEU A 13 8.82 22.71 -16.99
CA LEU A 13 10.26 22.99 -17.01
C LEU A 13 10.62 24.26 -16.23
N LEU A 14 9.76 25.29 -16.22
CA LEU A 14 9.97 26.52 -15.42
C LEU A 14 9.84 26.25 -13.91
N LEU A 15 8.91 25.38 -13.50
CA LEU A 15 8.75 24.94 -12.11
C LEU A 15 9.95 24.11 -11.60
N LEU A 16 10.63 23.40 -12.51
CA LEU A 16 11.90 22.73 -12.24
C LEU A 16 13.06 23.72 -12.05
N ILE A 17 13.06 24.87 -12.73
CA ILE A 17 14.22 25.77 -12.85
C ILE A 17 14.18 27.00 -11.93
N LEU A 18 13.04 27.41 -11.37
CA LEU A 18 13.01 28.57 -10.46
C LEU A 18 13.78 28.28 -9.16
N PRO A 19 14.95 28.93 -8.93
CA PRO A 19 15.64 28.84 -7.66
C PRO A 19 14.94 29.80 -6.71
N GLY A 20 13.99 29.28 -5.93
CA GLY A 20 13.68 29.92 -4.66
C GLY A 20 14.99 30.09 -3.89
N CYS A 21 15.14 31.18 -3.14
CA CYS A 21 16.30 31.40 -2.26
C CYS A 21 16.40 30.25 -1.25
N LEU A 22 17.03 29.15 -1.66
CA LEU A 22 17.35 28.04 -0.80
C LEU A 22 18.34 28.58 0.24
N PRO A 23 18.12 28.31 1.55
CA PRO A 23 19.12 28.62 2.55
C PRO A 23 20.46 28.03 2.09
N LYS A 24 21.55 28.80 2.23
CA LYS A 24 22.88 28.33 1.83
C LYS A 24 23.18 27.05 2.62
N LEU A 25 23.12 25.90 1.94
CA LEU A 25 23.49 24.62 2.55
C LEU A 25 24.91 24.69 3.13
N PRO A 26 25.16 24.04 4.28
CA PRO A 26 26.51 23.89 4.85
C PRO A 26 27.51 23.37 3.82
N LYS A 27 28.78 23.81 3.90
CA LYS A 27 29.81 23.46 2.91
C LYS A 27 30.12 21.96 2.91
N ASP A 28 30.15 21.36 4.09
CA ASP A 28 30.30 19.94 4.34
C ASP A 28 29.12 19.13 3.78
N LEU A 29 27.87 19.58 3.98
CA LEU A 29 26.71 18.95 3.34
C LEU A 29 26.80 19.00 1.80
N LYS A 30 27.25 20.11 1.23
CA LYS A 30 27.45 20.20 -0.23
C LYS A 30 28.49 19.22 -0.73
N ALA A 31 29.61 19.06 -0.02
CA ALA A 31 30.63 18.08 -0.37
C ALA A 31 30.07 16.64 -0.32
N ALA A 32 29.28 16.32 0.71
CA ALA A 32 28.62 15.02 0.81
C ALA A 32 27.61 14.78 -0.32
N ILE A 33 26.83 15.80 -0.71
CA ILE A 33 25.89 15.72 -1.85
C ILE A 33 26.64 15.39 -3.16
N GLU A 34 27.79 16.00 -3.40
CA GLU A 34 28.58 15.72 -4.62
C GLU A 34 29.13 14.28 -4.62
N ILE A 35 29.50 13.73 -3.45
CA ILE A 35 29.86 12.31 -3.32
C ILE A 35 28.67 11.42 -3.66
N VAL A 36 27.49 11.72 -3.11
CA VAL A 36 26.26 10.96 -3.39
C VAL A 36 25.93 10.99 -4.89
N LYS A 37 25.94 12.17 -5.51
CA LYS A 37 25.70 12.30 -6.96
C LYS A 37 26.68 11.48 -7.81
N ALA A 38 27.94 11.38 -7.39
CA ALA A 38 28.95 10.60 -8.10
C ALA A 38 28.68 9.09 -8.04
N ILE A 39 28.10 8.59 -6.95
CA ILE A 39 27.83 7.15 -6.76
C ILE A 39 26.43 6.72 -7.24
N LEU A 40 25.45 7.63 -7.25
CA LEU A 40 24.05 7.32 -7.61
C LEU A 40 23.89 6.53 -8.92
N PRO A 41 24.58 6.84 -10.04
CA PRO A 41 24.41 6.09 -11.29
C PRO A 41 24.76 4.60 -11.19
N GLY A 42 25.64 4.21 -10.24
CA GLY A 42 25.97 2.81 -9.99
C GLY A 42 24.99 2.09 -9.07
N GLU A 43 24.16 2.85 -8.35
CA GLU A 43 23.23 2.34 -7.33
C GLU A 43 21.78 2.25 -7.82
N ILE A 44 21.45 2.90 -8.93
CA ILE A 44 20.11 2.93 -9.53
C ILE A 44 20.03 1.87 -10.63
N PRO A 45 19.14 0.87 -10.51
CA PRO A 45 18.95 -0.10 -11.58
C PRO A 45 18.44 0.57 -12.88
N GLN A 46 18.82 0.00 -14.03
CA GLN A 46 18.44 0.57 -15.32
C GLN A 46 16.92 0.61 -15.49
N GLY A 47 16.40 1.78 -15.84
CA GLY A 47 14.96 1.99 -16.07
C GLY A 47 14.13 2.17 -14.79
N SER A 48 14.77 2.23 -13.62
CA SER A 48 14.06 2.36 -12.35
C SER A 48 13.61 3.79 -12.03
N GLU A 49 12.46 3.83 -11.37
CA GLU A 49 12.01 4.88 -10.46
C GLU A 49 13.08 5.32 -9.47
N TYR A 50 13.32 6.60 -9.20
CA TYR A 50 13.98 6.96 -7.94
C TYR A 50 13.75 8.39 -7.46
N ILE A 51 13.85 8.52 -6.14
CA ILE A 51 14.01 9.79 -5.43
C ILE A 51 15.19 9.66 -4.46
N CYS A 52 16.16 10.56 -4.56
CA CYS A 52 17.23 10.69 -3.58
C CYS A 52 17.07 11.97 -2.75
N SER A 53 17.06 11.83 -1.43
CA SER A 53 16.96 12.96 -0.48
C SER A 53 17.93 12.82 0.69
N PHE A 54 18.13 13.90 1.46
CA PHE A 54 19.02 13.88 2.64
C PHE A 54 18.30 14.16 3.95
N TYR A 55 18.71 13.49 5.03
CA TYR A 55 18.37 13.84 6.41
C TYR A 55 19.07 15.14 6.82
N SER A 56 18.30 16.14 7.27
CA SER A 56 18.75 17.52 7.42
C SER A 56 19.72 17.74 8.57
N LYS A 57 19.73 16.83 9.56
CA LYS A 57 20.62 16.92 10.70
C LYS A 57 21.89 16.12 10.44
N LYS A 58 23.02 16.73 10.78
CA LYS A 58 24.31 16.03 10.81
C LYS A 58 24.29 15.00 11.94
N LEU A 59 24.62 13.76 11.62
CA LEU A 59 24.79 12.68 12.58
C LEU A 59 26.03 12.94 13.42
N VAL A 60 25.98 12.59 14.70
CA VAL A 60 27.11 12.73 15.62
C VAL A 60 27.80 11.38 15.82
N LEU A 61 29.01 11.42 16.36
CA LEU A 61 29.74 10.22 16.76
C LEU A 61 28.87 9.35 17.68
N GLY A 62 28.79 8.05 17.37
CA GLY A 62 28.02 7.08 18.14
C GLY A 62 26.56 6.92 17.71
N THR A 63 26.03 7.82 16.87
CA THR A 63 24.69 7.65 16.28
C THR A 63 24.62 6.32 15.54
N THR A 64 23.48 5.64 15.66
CA THR A 64 23.22 4.36 15.03
C THR A 64 22.23 4.50 13.89
N ILE A 65 22.56 3.90 12.75
CA ILE A 65 21.69 3.81 11.58
C ILE A 65 21.41 2.35 11.30
N ASP A 66 20.15 1.96 11.21
CA ASP A 66 19.76 0.65 10.72
C ASP A 66 18.48 0.73 9.86
N LEU A 67 18.10 -0.41 9.28
CA LEU A 67 16.87 -0.58 8.52
C LEU A 67 16.09 -1.70 9.21
N GLU A 68 14.78 -1.53 9.39
CA GLU A 68 13.93 -2.60 9.95
C GLU A 68 14.03 -3.85 9.06
N ASN A 69 14.06 -5.03 9.69
CA ASN A 69 14.12 -6.32 9.01
C ASN A 69 13.11 -7.27 9.67
N PRO A 70 11.89 -7.39 9.12
CA PRO A 70 10.83 -8.23 9.67
C PRO A 70 11.25 -9.70 9.80
N SER A 71 12.08 -10.19 8.87
CA SER A 71 12.60 -11.56 8.89
C SER A 71 13.46 -11.86 10.12
N ALA A 72 14.03 -10.83 10.77
CA ALA A 72 14.76 -10.96 12.03
C ALA A 72 13.85 -11.00 13.27
N ILE A 73 12.56 -10.69 13.12
CA ILE A 73 11.55 -10.68 14.18
C ILE A 73 10.82 -12.03 14.27
N VAL A 74 11.03 -12.93 13.28
CA VAL A 74 10.50 -14.30 13.29
C VAL A 74 11.30 -15.16 14.28
N ASP A 75 10.78 -15.32 15.50
CA ASP A 75 11.13 -16.48 16.33
C ASP A 75 10.66 -17.75 15.58
N GLY A 76 11.56 -18.38 14.81
CA GLY A 76 11.32 -19.73 14.27
C GLY A 76 11.40 -19.92 12.75
N ALA A 77 11.94 -18.99 11.96
CA ALA A 77 12.21 -19.28 10.55
C ALA A 77 13.33 -20.34 10.41
N ILE A 78 12.93 -21.59 10.13
CA ILE A 78 13.82 -22.65 9.66
C ILE A 78 14.34 -22.22 8.29
N GLY A 79 15.56 -21.68 8.26
CA GLY A 79 16.20 -21.20 7.03
C GLY A 79 16.57 -19.73 7.03
N ALA A 80 16.42 -19.00 8.15
CA ALA A 80 16.92 -17.63 8.28
C ALA A 80 18.42 -17.59 7.96
N THR A 81 18.76 -17.15 6.75
CA THR A 81 20.09 -16.66 6.44
C THR A 81 20.36 -15.57 7.47
N SER A 82 21.38 -15.81 8.29
CA SER A 82 21.87 -14.91 9.33
C SER A 82 21.69 -13.46 8.92
N ALA A 83 20.91 -12.70 9.69
CA ALA A 83 20.74 -11.27 9.53
C ALA A 83 22.13 -10.64 9.31
N THR A 84 22.42 -10.21 8.09
CA THR A 84 23.55 -9.32 7.86
C THR A 84 23.32 -8.12 8.75
N ASN A 85 24.32 -7.84 9.58
CA ASN A 85 24.24 -6.83 10.65
C ASN A 85 24.13 -5.44 9.99
N ASN A 86 22.91 -5.07 9.55
CA ASN A 86 22.57 -3.86 8.78
C ASN A 86 22.57 -2.60 9.67
N LYS A 87 23.48 -2.55 10.64
CA LYS A 87 23.64 -1.45 11.58
C LYS A 87 24.98 -0.75 11.34
N ILE A 88 24.92 0.54 11.02
CA ILE A 88 26.07 1.44 11.02
C ILE A 88 26.12 2.14 12.38
N VAL A 89 27.27 2.09 13.04
CA VAL A 89 27.61 3.03 14.12
C VAL A 89 28.49 4.10 13.52
N VAL A 90 28.04 5.36 13.60
CA VAL A 90 28.73 6.52 13.05
C VAL A 90 30.03 6.76 13.83
N THR A 91 31.18 6.70 13.14
CA THR A 91 32.53 6.85 13.75
C THR A 91 33.11 8.25 13.60
N GLU A 92 32.43 9.14 12.89
CA GLU A 92 32.77 10.55 12.71
C GLU A 92 31.50 11.32 12.33
N PRO A 93 31.41 12.66 12.54
CA PRO A 93 30.25 13.41 12.09
C PRO A 93 29.93 13.14 10.61
N SER A 94 28.67 12.84 10.31
CA SER A 94 28.25 12.28 9.02
C SER A 94 26.90 12.84 8.56
N TYR A 95 26.59 12.69 7.28
CA TYR A 95 25.27 12.96 6.70
C TYR A 95 24.61 11.65 6.26
N LEU A 96 23.28 11.57 6.44
CA LEU A 96 22.46 10.46 5.98
C LEU A 96 21.65 10.88 4.76
N PHE A 97 21.60 10.00 3.77
CA PHE A 97 20.81 10.12 2.56
C PHE A 97 19.95 8.87 2.38
N LEU A 98 18.79 9.07 1.78
CA LEU A 98 17.86 8.02 1.41
C LEU A 98 17.75 8.02 -0.11
N LEU A 99 18.05 6.87 -0.71
CA LEU A 99 17.70 6.56 -2.09
C LEU A 99 16.50 5.62 -2.06
N ASP A 100 15.35 6.13 -2.45
CA ASP A 100 14.12 5.37 -2.67
C ASP A 100 14.08 4.95 -4.15
N LEU A 101 13.97 3.64 -4.41
CA LEU A 101 13.93 3.05 -5.76
C LEU A 101 12.50 2.67 -6.19
N ASP A 102 11.50 2.89 -5.34
CA ASP A 102 10.10 2.67 -5.65
C ASP A 102 9.19 3.77 -5.05
N PRO A 103 9.41 5.03 -5.45
CA PRO A 103 8.69 6.15 -4.85
C PRO A 103 7.18 6.05 -5.11
N GLY A 104 6.40 6.33 -4.06
CA GLY A 104 4.93 6.19 -4.07
C GLY A 104 4.42 4.87 -3.50
N SER A 105 5.29 3.89 -3.26
CA SER A 105 4.92 2.61 -2.65
C SER A 105 4.78 2.69 -1.12
N PHE A 106 3.86 1.90 -0.57
CA PHE A 106 3.86 1.49 0.83
C PHE A 106 5.18 0.78 1.18
N PHE A 107 5.56 0.76 2.45
CA PHE A 107 6.91 0.30 2.85
C PHE A 107 7.08 -1.21 2.69
N ALA A 108 8.34 -1.65 2.71
CA ALA A 108 8.88 -2.91 2.21
C ALA A 108 9.31 -2.91 0.73
N HIS A 109 9.57 -1.75 0.13
CA HIS A 109 10.13 -1.63 -1.22
C HIS A 109 11.64 -1.32 -1.19
N PRO A 110 12.38 -1.53 -2.29
CA PRO A 110 13.83 -1.34 -2.30
C PRO A 110 14.26 0.10 -1.97
N VAL A 111 15.03 0.26 -0.90
CA VAL A 111 15.65 1.53 -0.49
C VAL A 111 17.12 1.34 -0.14
N LYS A 112 17.88 2.43 -0.15
CA LYS A 112 19.26 2.46 0.33
C LYS A 112 19.50 3.64 1.26
N ALA A 113 20.06 3.36 2.44
CA ALA A 113 20.60 4.37 3.33
C ALA A 113 22.07 4.61 2.98
N ILE A 114 22.43 5.84 2.62
CA ILE A 114 23.80 6.22 2.29
C ILE A 114 24.30 7.14 3.41
N VAL A 115 25.38 6.77 4.08
CA VAL A 115 26.01 7.58 5.13
C VAL A 115 27.35 8.09 4.61
N VAL A 116 27.56 9.40 4.64
CA VAL A 116 28.81 10.05 4.19
C VAL A 116 29.43 10.81 5.35
N GLY A 117 30.63 10.42 5.77
CA GLY A 117 31.38 11.06 6.84
C GLY A 117 32.11 12.32 6.38
N ASP A 118 32.52 13.16 7.34
CA ASP A 118 33.31 14.38 7.08
C ASP A 118 34.63 14.11 6.35
N SER A 119 35.20 12.91 6.50
CA SER A 119 36.38 12.48 5.75
C SER A 119 36.12 12.24 4.25
N GLY A 120 34.85 12.19 3.84
CA GLY A 120 34.41 11.78 2.50
C GLY A 120 34.27 10.27 2.34
N GLN A 121 34.59 9.47 3.36
CA GLN A 121 34.26 8.03 3.36
C GLN A 121 32.74 7.85 3.41
N TYR A 122 32.23 6.88 2.65
CA TYR A 122 30.80 6.59 2.62
C TYR A 122 30.51 5.10 2.80
N ARG A 123 29.28 4.82 3.23
CA ARG A 123 28.73 3.47 3.36
C ARG A 123 27.31 3.45 2.83
N ILE A 124 26.90 2.34 2.23
CA ILE A 124 25.57 2.13 1.69
C ILE A 124 24.99 0.89 2.36
N ILE A 125 23.80 1.01 2.93
CA ILE A 125 23.02 -0.11 3.46
C ILE A 125 21.78 -0.27 2.56
N PRO A 126 21.66 -1.38 1.82
CA PRO A 126 20.41 -1.71 1.14
C PRO A 126 19.40 -2.29 2.14
N GLY A 127 18.12 -2.04 1.90
CA GLY A 127 17.04 -2.69 2.63
C GLY A 127 15.69 -2.41 1.99
N LYS A 128 14.63 -2.71 2.75
CA LYS A 128 13.25 -2.54 2.31
C LYS A 128 12.46 -1.48 3.10
N TRP A 129 13.07 -0.95 4.16
CA TRP A 129 12.43 -0.10 5.16
C TRP A 129 13.19 1.20 5.34
N LEU A 130 12.51 2.26 5.77
CA LEU A 130 13.17 3.54 6.00
C LEU A 130 14.29 3.44 7.05
N PRO A 131 15.38 4.21 6.90
CA PRO A 131 16.45 4.21 7.88
C PRO A 131 15.96 4.79 9.21
N ARG A 132 16.30 4.08 10.28
CA ARG A 132 16.11 4.54 11.66
C ARG A 132 17.40 5.18 12.13
N VAL A 133 17.28 6.37 12.72
CA VAL A 133 18.36 7.08 13.41
C VAL A 133 18.11 6.90 14.90
N ASP A 134 19.01 6.20 15.58
CA ASP A 134 18.85 5.84 16.99
C ASP A 134 17.48 5.20 17.26
N GLU A 135 17.19 4.14 16.49
CA GLU A 135 15.98 3.30 16.58
C GLU A 135 14.66 3.97 16.13
N VAL A 136 14.70 5.25 15.72
CA VAL A 136 13.51 5.99 15.27
C VAL A 136 13.63 6.39 13.81
N VAL A 137 12.61 6.12 13.00
CA VAL A 137 12.52 6.71 11.65
C VAL A 137 12.31 8.22 11.77
N PRO A 138 13.21 9.07 11.26
CA PRO A 138 13.01 10.52 11.32
C PRO A 138 11.78 10.98 10.52
N ASP A 139 11.00 11.92 11.06
CA ASP A 139 9.73 12.36 10.45
C ASP A 139 9.89 12.90 9.02
N GLU A 140 10.99 13.59 8.75
CA GLU A 140 11.29 14.12 7.42
C GLU A 140 11.67 13.06 6.37
N LEU A 141 11.93 11.82 6.80
CA LEU A 141 12.10 10.66 5.93
C LEU A 141 10.80 9.86 5.76
N LYS A 142 9.77 10.10 6.59
CA LYS A 142 8.44 9.47 6.49
C LYS A 142 7.57 10.08 5.39
N LEU A 143 7.99 11.21 4.83
CA LEU A 143 7.22 11.92 3.81
C LEU A 143 7.26 11.11 2.50
N PRO A 144 6.10 10.77 1.92
CA PRO A 144 6.06 10.11 0.61
C PRO A 144 6.70 10.98 -0.48
N PHE A 145 6.59 12.30 -0.32
CA PHE A 145 7.20 13.29 -1.20
C PHE A 145 8.14 14.18 -0.39
N PRO A 146 9.47 13.96 -0.48
CA PRO A 146 10.43 14.82 0.17
C PRO A 146 10.32 16.27 -0.35
N LYS A 147 10.42 17.24 0.56
CA LYS A 147 10.42 18.66 0.16
C LYS A 147 11.55 18.97 -0.81
N LYS A 148 11.30 19.88 -1.76
CA LYS A 148 12.26 20.24 -2.82
C LYS A 148 13.64 20.62 -2.30
N GLU A 149 13.73 21.23 -1.12
CA GLU A 149 15.01 21.65 -0.52
C GLU A 149 15.89 20.47 -0.07
N ARG A 150 15.29 19.28 0.09
CA ARG A 150 15.97 18.04 0.49
C ARG A 150 16.35 17.14 -0.68
N LEU A 151 15.80 17.41 -1.86
CA LEU A 151 16.03 16.58 -3.04
C LEU A 151 17.44 16.77 -3.57
N ILE A 152 18.11 15.66 -3.86
CA ILE A 152 19.45 15.63 -4.45
C ILE A 152 19.36 15.37 -5.94
N ASP A 153 18.58 14.35 -6.28
CA ASP A 153 18.33 13.89 -7.64
C ASP A 153 17.06 13.04 -7.66
N TRP A 154 16.34 13.05 -8.76
CA TRP A 154 15.08 12.34 -8.95
C TRP A 154 14.73 12.26 -10.43
N ASN A 155 13.99 11.23 -10.81
CA ASN A 155 13.51 11.06 -12.19
C ASN A 155 11.99 10.89 -12.28
N VAL A 156 11.28 11.07 -11.16
CA VAL A 156 9.83 10.94 -11.05
C VAL A 156 9.27 12.09 -10.22
N VAL A 157 8.08 12.54 -10.58
CA VAL A 157 7.31 13.53 -9.83
C VAL A 157 5.92 12.95 -9.61
N LEU A 158 5.52 12.91 -8.34
CA LEU A 158 4.24 12.44 -7.88
C LEU A 158 3.48 13.64 -7.31
N LYS A 159 2.20 13.75 -7.62
CA LYS A 159 1.35 14.82 -7.10
C LYS A 159 0.55 14.29 -5.92
N GLU A 160 0.44 15.12 -4.89
CA GLU A 160 -0.42 14.83 -3.75
C GLU A 160 -1.88 14.62 -4.21
N PRO A 161 -2.56 13.60 -3.65
CA PRO A 161 -3.96 13.34 -3.92
C PRO A 161 -4.85 14.47 -3.37
N SER A 162 -5.99 14.69 -4.04
CA SER A 162 -6.87 15.83 -3.79
C SER A 162 -8.35 15.47 -3.66
N GLY A 163 -8.69 14.19 -3.74
CA GLY A 163 -10.06 13.73 -3.65
C GLY A 163 -10.66 13.78 -2.24
N ILE A 164 -11.85 13.18 -2.11
CA ILE A 164 -12.62 13.19 -0.86
C ILE A 164 -13.17 11.81 -0.50
N LEU A 165 -13.33 11.56 0.80
CA LEU A 165 -13.98 10.35 1.31
C LEU A 165 -15.42 10.22 0.76
N LYS A 166 -15.72 9.04 0.21
CA LYS A 166 -17.03 8.67 -0.30
C LYS A 166 -17.88 8.13 0.86
N ASN A 167 -19.15 8.55 0.89
CA ASN A 167 -20.16 8.03 1.80
C ASN A 167 -21.32 7.50 0.95
N PRO A 168 -21.18 6.28 0.39
CA PRO A 168 -22.16 5.75 -0.55
C PRO A 168 -23.51 5.51 0.14
N VAL A 169 -24.59 5.71 -0.62
CA VAL A 169 -25.93 5.27 -0.27
C VAL A 169 -26.29 4.18 -1.27
N ILE A 170 -26.65 3.00 -0.77
CA ILE A 170 -26.94 1.81 -1.57
C ILE A 170 -28.41 1.46 -1.40
N ASP A 171 -29.06 1.09 -2.51
CA ASP A 171 -30.45 0.63 -2.50
C ASP A 171 -30.61 -0.67 -1.71
N LYS A 172 -31.81 -0.92 -1.20
CA LYS A 172 -32.07 -2.10 -0.36
C LYS A 172 -31.76 -3.41 -1.08
N ILE A 173 -30.97 -4.25 -0.42
CA ILE A 173 -30.56 -5.58 -0.90
C ILE A 173 -31.46 -6.64 -0.24
N ILE A 174 -31.93 -7.58 -1.06
CA ILE A 174 -32.59 -8.79 -0.58
C ILE A 174 -31.56 -9.91 -0.70
N PRO A 175 -31.07 -10.47 0.43
CA PRO A 175 -30.05 -11.51 0.39
C PRO A 175 -30.61 -12.79 -0.21
N ASP A 176 -29.81 -13.44 -1.04
CA ASP A 176 -30.11 -14.77 -1.60
C ASP A 176 -29.67 -15.90 -0.66
N TRP A 177 -28.80 -15.61 0.31
CA TRP A 177 -28.13 -16.56 1.19
C TRP A 177 -27.91 -16.00 2.59
N GLY A 178 -27.84 -16.93 3.57
CA GLY A 178 -27.23 -16.77 4.89
C GLY A 178 -28.04 -16.02 5.97
N GLU A 179 -27.92 -16.46 7.22
CA GLU A 179 -28.53 -15.83 8.40
C GLU A 179 -27.58 -14.83 9.10
N GLY A 180 -26.32 -14.68 8.66
CA GLY A 180 -25.43 -13.67 9.23
C GLY A 180 -24.05 -13.49 8.58
N GLU A 181 -23.72 -12.24 8.24
CA GLU A 181 -22.41 -11.80 7.77
C GLU A 181 -21.70 -10.91 8.80
N ALA A 182 -20.37 -10.91 8.77
CA ALA A 182 -19.54 -9.89 9.40
C ALA A 182 -18.49 -9.34 8.44
N ILE A 183 -18.22 -8.04 8.54
CA ILE A 183 -17.16 -7.35 7.82
C ILE A 183 -16.25 -6.70 8.85
N ILE A 184 -15.00 -7.15 8.90
CA ILE A 184 -13.94 -6.61 9.75
C ILE A 184 -13.03 -5.75 8.87
N VAL A 185 -12.96 -4.46 9.16
CA VAL A 185 -12.12 -3.49 8.44
C VAL A 185 -11.01 -3.07 9.39
N VAL A 186 -9.74 -3.23 8.99
CA VAL A 186 -8.58 -3.04 9.85
C VAL A 186 -7.64 -1.98 9.28
N GLN A 187 -7.32 -0.99 10.10
CA GLN A 187 -6.22 -0.06 9.88
C GLN A 187 -5.05 -0.49 10.77
N GLY A 188 -3.94 -0.92 10.15
CA GLY A 188 -2.84 -1.56 10.86
C GLY A 188 -1.72 -0.62 11.35
N LEU A 189 -1.59 0.57 10.77
CA LEU A 189 -0.46 1.48 11.05
C LEU A 189 -0.68 2.26 12.35
N LEU A 190 0.39 2.42 13.13
CA LEU A 190 0.46 3.39 14.21
C LEU A 190 0.66 4.81 13.66
N SER A 191 0.20 5.82 14.41
CA SER A 191 0.34 7.24 14.04
C SER A 191 1.78 7.72 13.84
N SER A 192 2.75 7.00 14.40
CA SER A 192 4.18 7.28 14.25
C SER A 192 4.77 6.70 12.95
N GLU A 193 4.04 5.81 12.29
CA GLU A 193 4.50 5.12 11.07
C GLU A 193 4.23 5.98 9.83
N PRO A 194 5.11 5.89 8.82
CA PRO A 194 4.92 6.62 7.58
C PRO A 194 3.67 6.13 6.82
N LEU A 195 3.08 7.02 6.00
CA LEU A 195 1.80 6.79 5.28
C LEU A 195 0.58 6.51 6.19
N TYR A 196 0.65 6.83 7.48
CA TYR A 196 -0.48 6.68 8.40
C TYR A 196 -1.74 7.39 7.89
N GLU A 197 -1.65 8.66 7.47
CA GLU A 197 -2.82 9.42 7.02
C GLU A 197 -3.49 8.81 5.77
N ASP A 198 -2.71 8.32 4.80
CA ASP A 198 -3.24 7.60 3.63
C ASP A 198 -3.94 6.29 4.05
N SER A 199 -3.33 5.53 4.96
CA SER A 199 -3.92 4.31 5.52
C SER A 199 -5.23 4.59 6.27
N VAL A 200 -5.33 5.71 7.01
CA VAL A 200 -6.57 6.14 7.67
C VAL A 200 -7.64 6.44 6.63
N GLN A 201 -7.32 7.18 5.57
CA GLN A 201 -8.28 7.48 4.49
C GLN A 201 -8.75 6.21 3.78
N THR A 202 -7.82 5.32 3.46
CA THR A 202 -8.07 4.00 2.86
C THR A 202 -9.02 3.17 3.72
N TYR A 203 -8.73 3.07 5.02
CA TYR A 203 -9.59 2.39 6.00
C TYR A 203 -10.99 3.01 6.04
N MET A 204 -11.09 4.34 6.06
CA MET A 204 -12.38 5.03 6.12
C MET A 204 -13.20 4.80 4.84
N GLN A 205 -12.58 4.77 3.66
CA GLN A 205 -13.26 4.44 2.40
C GLN A 205 -13.90 3.05 2.45
N PHE A 206 -13.12 2.04 2.83
CA PHE A 206 -13.63 0.67 2.89
C PHE A 206 -14.66 0.50 4.01
N LEU A 207 -14.46 1.14 5.16
CA LEU A 207 -15.43 1.14 6.26
C LEU A 207 -16.76 1.79 5.85
N ASN A 208 -16.73 2.87 5.07
CA ASN A 208 -17.93 3.51 4.57
C ASN A 208 -18.69 2.62 3.57
N LEU A 209 -17.99 1.92 2.68
CA LEU A 209 -18.58 0.88 1.83
C LEU A 209 -19.23 -0.22 2.67
N ALA A 210 -18.51 -0.77 3.65
CA ALA A 210 -19.02 -1.84 4.51
C ALA A 210 -20.27 -1.42 5.30
N LYS A 211 -20.28 -0.19 5.85
CA LYS A 211 -21.45 0.37 6.54
C LYS A 211 -22.63 0.57 5.60
N ALA A 212 -22.40 1.10 4.40
CA ALA A 212 -23.46 1.30 3.42
C ALA A 212 -24.05 -0.04 2.93
N TYR A 213 -23.21 -1.06 2.73
CA TYR A 213 -23.66 -2.42 2.42
C TYR A 213 -24.51 -3.01 3.55
N ARG A 214 -24.05 -2.90 4.80
CA ARG A 214 -24.84 -3.28 5.99
C ARG A 214 -26.19 -2.57 6.03
N ASP A 215 -26.22 -1.27 5.79
CA ASP A 215 -27.44 -0.46 5.87
C ASP A 215 -28.42 -0.78 4.72
N ALA A 216 -27.91 -1.27 3.58
CA ALA A 216 -28.70 -1.77 2.47
C ALA A 216 -29.32 -3.16 2.75
N MET A 217 -28.67 -3.99 3.56
CA MET A 217 -29.14 -5.32 3.92
C MET A 217 -30.28 -5.29 4.96
N PRO A 218 -31.02 -6.39 5.16
CA PRO A 218 -32.03 -6.48 6.21
C PRO A 218 -31.40 -6.29 7.60
N GLU A 219 -32.14 -5.68 8.52
CA GLU A 219 -31.65 -5.36 9.85
C GLU A 219 -31.13 -6.61 10.59
N GLY A 220 -29.94 -6.50 11.21
CA GLY A 220 -29.31 -7.58 11.98
C GLY A 220 -28.56 -8.63 11.17
N THR A 221 -28.63 -8.59 9.83
CA THR A 221 -27.97 -9.61 8.98
C THR A 221 -26.46 -9.39 8.84
N VAL A 222 -26.01 -8.14 8.80
CA VAL A 222 -24.59 -7.80 8.64
C VAL A 222 -24.09 -7.06 9.88
N GLU A 223 -22.95 -7.48 10.41
CA GLU A 223 -22.20 -6.73 11.41
C GLU A 223 -20.94 -6.13 10.79
N VAL A 224 -20.58 -4.91 11.19
CA VAL A 224 -19.37 -4.23 10.71
C VAL A 224 -18.53 -3.81 11.90
N GLN A 225 -17.29 -4.30 11.95
CA GLN A 225 -16.30 -3.92 12.95
C GLN A 225 -15.19 -3.11 12.27
N GLY A 226 -14.96 -1.90 12.77
CA GLY A 226 -13.74 -1.15 12.47
C GLY A 226 -12.69 -1.38 13.56
N VAL A 227 -11.48 -1.75 13.16
CA VAL A 227 -10.32 -1.96 14.05
C VAL A 227 -9.22 -0.98 13.65
N PHE A 228 -8.62 -0.30 14.63
CA PHE A 228 -7.76 0.85 14.36
C PHE A 228 -6.56 0.94 15.31
N GLY A 229 -5.40 1.35 14.80
CA GLY A 229 -4.21 1.59 15.62
C GLY A 229 -3.73 0.35 16.38
N GLU A 230 -3.42 0.50 17.68
CA GLU A 230 -2.90 -0.60 18.52
C GLU A 230 -3.87 -1.79 18.62
N ASP A 231 -5.19 -1.57 18.53
CA ASP A 231 -6.19 -2.64 18.57
C ASP A 231 -6.05 -3.62 17.40
N ALA A 232 -5.42 -3.20 16.28
CA ALA A 232 -5.19 -4.05 15.13
C ALA A 232 -4.30 -5.27 15.44
N ALA A 233 -3.48 -5.23 16.49
CA ALA A 233 -2.75 -6.40 16.97
C ALA A 233 -3.67 -7.56 17.41
N ASN A 234 -4.94 -7.28 17.70
CA ASN A 234 -5.96 -8.27 18.09
C ASN A 234 -6.84 -8.74 16.91
N THR A 235 -6.41 -8.52 15.66
CA THR A 235 -7.20 -8.86 14.45
C THR A 235 -7.57 -10.34 14.42
N LEU A 236 -6.63 -11.25 14.68
CA LEU A 236 -6.92 -12.70 14.69
C LEU A 236 -7.97 -13.08 15.75
N THR A 237 -7.94 -12.43 16.92
CA THR A 237 -8.96 -12.60 17.96
C THR A 237 -10.35 -12.13 17.48
N SER A 238 -10.40 -11.00 16.77
CA SER A 238 -11.65 -10.50 16.20
C SER A 238 -12.23 -11.47 15.17
N ILE A 239 -11.40 -12.01 14.27
CA ILE A 239 -11.78 -13.02 13.28
C ILE A 239 -12.36 -14.26 13.98
N ASN A 240 -11.65 -14.83 14.96
CA ASN A 240 -12.13 -15.97 15.75
C ASN A 240 -13.51 -15.70 16.37
N SER A 241 -13.72 -14.49 16.91
CA SER A 241 -14.96 -14.14 17.61
C SER A 241 -16.18 -14.06 16.68
N TYR A 242 -15.97 -13.65 15.43
CA TYR A 242 -17.01 -13.56 14.40
C TYR A 242 -17.24 -14.91 13.70
N ALA A 243 -16.19 -15.66 13.42
CA ALA A 243 -16.30 -16.98 12.80
C ALA A 243 -17.12 -17.97 13.65
N LEU A 244 -17.10 -17.83 14.99
CA LEU A 244 -17.96 -18.61 15.88
C LEU A 244 -19.46 -18.33 15.75
N LYS A 245 -19.86 -17.20 15.14
CA LYS A 245 -21.22 -16.66 15.21
C LYS A 245 -21.83 -16.35 13.85
N LYS A 246 -21.01 -16.25 12.81
CA LYS A 246 -21.40 -15.81 11.47
C LYS A 246 -21.07 -16.89 10.45
N GLU A 247 -21.93 -16.97 9.45
CA GLU A 247 -21.74 -17.88 8.33
C GLU A 247 -20.72 -17.32 7.34
N ILE A 248 -20.63 -15.98 7.24
CA ILE A 248 -19.72 -15.30 6.32
C ILE A 248 -18.91 -14.26 7.09
N VAL A 249 -17.58 -14.29 6.94
CA VAL A 249 -16.68 -13.29 7.52
C VAL A 249 -15.77 -12.73 6.43
N THR A 250 -15.93 -11.44 6.16
CA THR A 250 -15.05 -10.66 5.29
C THR A 250 -14.04 -9.91 6.16
N VAL A 251 -12.76 -10.02 5.83
CA VAL A 251 -11.68 -9.27 6.47
C VAL A 251 -11.00 -8.41 5.43
N TYR A 252 -10.95 -7.10 5.68
CA TYR A 252 -10.16 -6.15 4.92
C TYR A 252 -9.07 -5.56 5.82
N ILE A 253 -7.84 -5.51 5.32
CA ILE A 253 -6.69 -4.96 6.05
C ILE A 253 -5.95 -3.96 5.15
N ILE A 254 -5.68 -2.76 5.67
CA ILE A 254 -4.67 -1.83 5.14
C ILE A 254 -3.53 -1.72 6.15
N ALA A 255 -2.33 -2.11 5.74
CA ALA A 255 -1.16 -2.16 6.61
C ALA A 255 0.16 -2.13 5.84
N HIS A 256 1.27 -1.90 6.54
CA HIS A 256 2.59 -2.27 6.00
C HIS A 256 2.76 -3.78 6.07
N GLY A 257 3.51 -4.35 5.14
CA GLY A 257 3.79 -5.78 5.14
C GLY A 257 5.03 -6.14 4.35
N ASP A 258 5.44 -7.39 4.45
CA ASP A 258 6.57 -8.00 3.77
C ASP A 258 6.12 -9.38 3.26
N THR A 259 7.01 -10.14 2.64
CA THR A 259 6.69 -11.50 2.21
C THR A 259 6.17 -12.33 3.40
N ASP A 260 4.94 -12.82 3.27
CA ASP A 260 4.16 -13.62 4.21
C ASP A 260 3.94 -12.98 5.58
N ALA A 261 4.04 -11.65 5.66
CA ALA A 261 3.92 -10.91 6.90
C ALA A 261 3.19 -9.57 6.72
N VAL A 262 2.42 -9.18 7.74
CA VAL A 262 1.75 -7.88 7.82
C VAL A 262 1.88 -7.33 9.24
N LYS A 263 2.13 -6.02 9.38
CA LYS A 263 2.30 -5.37 10.68
C LYS A 263 1.00 -4.68 11.11
N LEU A 264 0.39 -5.17 12.19
CA LEU A 264 -0.89 -4.70 12.71
C LEU A 264 -0.70 -4.20 14.15
N GLY A 265 -0.99 -2.93 14.40
CA GLY A 265 -0.85 -2.33 15.73
C GLY A 265 0.58 -2.40 16.28
N GLY A 266 1.57 -2.37 15.39
CA GLY A 266 2.99 -2.53 15.73
C GLY A 266 3.48 -3.98 15.87
N VAL A 267 2.61 -4.98 15.70
CA VAL A 267 2.93 -6.41 15.85
C VAL A 267 2.91 -7.12 14.49
N TRP A 268 3.91 -7.95 14.23
CA TRP A 268 3.98 -8.76 13.01
C TRP A 268 3.05 -9.98 13.10
N HIS A 269 2.17 -10.11 12.11
CA HIS A 269 1.33 -11.28 11.86
C HIS A 269 1.72 -11.94 10.55
N PHE A 270 1.65 -13.26 10.48
CA PHE A 270 2.12 -14.05 9.34
C PHE A 270 0.98 -14.75 8.62
N ALA A 271 1.12 -14.95 7.30
CA ALA A 271 0.10 -15.59 6.46
C ALA A 271 -0.39 -16.94 7.01
N TRP A 272 0.52 -17.79 7.50
CA TRP A 272 0.18 -19.07 8.13
C TRP A 272 -0.73 -18.93 9.38
N GLN A 273 -0.66 -17.82 10.12
CA GLN A 273 -1.51 -17.59 11.29
C GLN A 273 -2.95 -17.31 10.86
N PHE A 274 -3.15 -16.55 9.78
CA PHE A 274 -4.47 -16.35 9.17
C PHE A 274 -5.02 -17.66 8.62
N SER A 275 -4.19 -18.42 7.88
CA SER A 275 -4.55 -19.74 7.35
C SER A 275 -5.00 -20.70 8.45
N THR A 276 -4.27 -20.73 9.58
CA THR A 276 -4.62 -21.52 10.77
C THR A 276 -5.98 -21.10 11.34
N VAL A 277 -6.24 -19.80 11.45
CA VAL A 277 -7.53 -19.30 11.96
C VAL A 277 -8.67 -19.69 11.03
N PHE A 278 -8.58 -19.44 9.73
CA PHE A 278 -9.66 -19.75 8.79
C PHE A 278 -9.98 -21.25 8.71
N THR A 279 -8.94 -22.09 8.68
CA THR A 279 -9.07 -23.55 8.69
C THR A 279 -9.74 -24.07 9.98
N SER A 280 -9.66 -23.32 11.09
CA SER A 280 -10.28 -23.72 12.36
C SER A 280 -11.82 -23.57 12.35
N TYR A 281 -12.40 -22.94 11.34
CA TYR A 281 -13.85 -22.70 11.23
C TYR A 281 -14.40 -23.18 9.88
N PRO A 282 -14.40 -24.50 9.61
CA PRO A 282 -14.75 -25.04 8.29
C PRO A 282 -16.21 -24.80 7.86
N LEU A 283 -17.08 -24.33 8.76
CA LEU A 283 -18.48 -23.98 8.46
C LEU A 283 -18.69 -22.48 8.21
N THR A 284 -17.64 -21.67 8.33
CA THR A 284 -17.68 -20.24 8.05
C THR A 284 -16.96 -19.95 6.75
N GLU A 285 -17.63 -19.22 5.86
CA GLU A 285 -17.09 -18.78 4.59
C GLU A 285 -16.29 -17.48 4.76
N PHE A 286 -15.07 -17.45 4.24
CA PHE A 286 -14.18 -16.30 4.40
C PHE A 286 -13.95 -15.55 3.09
N ASN A 287 -13.85 -14.22 3.21
CA ASN A 287 -13.23 -13.36 2.20
C ASN A 287 -12.08 -12.60 2.85
N PHE A 288 -10.94 -12.49 2.18
CA PHE A 288 -9.75 -11.80 2.68
C PHE A 288 -9.23 -10.80 1.65
N LEU A 289 -9.19 -9.53 2.02
CA LEU A 289 -8.67 -8.44 1.18
C LEU A 289 -7.49 -7.79 1.89
N LEU A 290 -6.34 -7.69 1.21
CA LEU A 290 -5.10 -7.19 1.82
C LEU A 290 -4.46 -6.07 0.97
N GLY A 291 -4.57 -4.85 1.47
CA GLY A 291 -3.82 -3.68 1.03
C GLY A 291 -2.49 -3.61 1.76
N SER A 292 -1.45 -4.20 1.19
CA SER A 292 -0.09 -4.20 1.73
C SER A 292 0.93 -4.51 0.64
N CYS A 293 2.17 -4.08 0.81
CA CYS A 293 3.31 -4.58 0.03
C CYS A 293 3.46 -6.08 0.21
N HIS A 294 3.93 -6.74 -0.85
CA HIS A 294 4.10 -8.20 -0.92
C HIS A 294 2.82 -9.01 -0.65
N SER A 295 1.64 -8.38 -0.62
CA SER A 295 0.39 -9.00 -0.19
C SER A 295 -0.01 -10.22 -1.02
N GLY A 296 0.43 -10.30 -2.28
CA GLY A 296 0.22 -11.46 -3.14
C GLY A 296 0.81 -12.76 -2.58
N SER A 297 1.79 -12.71 -1.69
CA SER A 297 2.36 -13.92 -1.08
C SER A 297 1.36 -14.64 -0.16
N PHE A 298 0.38 -13.93 0.41
CA PHE A 298 -0.70 -14.53 1.19
C PHE A 298 -1.64 -15.39 0.35
N VAL A 299 -1.68 -15.20 -0.99
CA VAL A 299 -2.59 -15.96 -1.85
C VAL A 299 -2.27 -17.45 -1.79
N ASP A 300 -0.98 -17.82 -1.76
CA ASP A 300 -0.56 -19.22 -1.78
C ASP A 300 -0.94 -19.99 -0.50
N ASP A 301 -0.90 -19.32 0.67
CA ASP A 301 -1.32 -19.90 1.95
C ASP A 301 -2.84 -20.01 2.11
N LEU A 302 -3.60 -19.18 1.38
CA LEU A 302 -5.03 -19.03 1.56
C LEU A 302 -5.86 -19.69 0.44
N ASN A 303 -5.31 -19.88 -0.75
CA ASN A 303 -6.02 -20.46 -1.89
C ASN A 303 -6.29 -21.97 -1.74
N THR A 304 -5.61 -22.65 -0.81
CA THR A 304 -5.81 -24.08 -0.55
C THR A 304 -6.84 -24.36 0.55
N ILE A 305 -7.46 -23.31 1.11
CA ILE A 305 -8.41 -23.43 2.23
C ILE A 305 -9.83 -23.60 1.68
N ASP A 306 -10.50 -24.70 2.01
CA ASP A 306 -11.81 -25.11 1.45
C ASP A 306 -12.94 -24.07 1.64
N ASN A 307 -12.91 -23.35 2.77
CA ASN A 307 -13.88 -22.33 3.17
C ASN A 307 -13.39 -20.89 2.88
N MET A 308 -12.33 -20.73 2.09
CA MET A 308 -11.90 -19.44 1.57
C MET A 308 -12.56 -19.21 0.20
N ARG A 309 -13.37 -18.16 0.09
CA ARG A 309 -14.13 -17.84 -1.14
C ARG A 309 -13.42 -16.83 -2.02
N THR A 310 -12.90 -15.77 -1.42
CA THR A 310 -12.23 -14.69 -2.16
C THR A 310 -10.97 -14.25 -1.42
N VAL A 311 -9.85 -14.20 -2.12
CA VAL A 311 -8.63 -13.52 -1.66
C VAL A 311 -8.25 -12.47 -2.69
N LEU A 312 -8.20 -11.20 -2.30
CA LEU A 312 -7.77 -10.11 -3.18
C LEU A 312 -6.61 -9.36 -2.55
N THR A 313 -5.59 -9.05 -3.33
CA THR A 313 -4.37 -8.39 -2.83
C THR A 313 -3.98 -7.23 -3.73
N ALA A 314 -3.33 -6.22 -3.15
CA ALA A 314 -2.93 -5.01 -3.86
C ALA A 314 -1.81 -5.21 -4.87
N CYS A 315 -0.99 -6.25 -4.71
CA CYS A 315 0.18 -6.50 -5.55
C CYS A 315 0.57 -7.99 -5.55
N ARG A 316 1.57 -8.37 -6.37
CA ARG A 316 2.19 -9.70 -6.33
C ARG A 316 3.12 -9.86 -5.12
N GLU A 317 3.56 -11.10 -4.90
CA GLU A 317 4.49 -11.48 -3.83
C GLU A 317 5.82 -10.69 -3.80
N GLN A 318 6.30 -10.17 -4.94
CA GLN A 318 7.59 -9.46 -5.06
C GLN A 318 7.41 -8.00 -5.52
N GLU A 319 6.27 -7.39 -5.20
CA GLU A 319 5.92 -6.02 -5.60
C GLU A 319 5.48 -5.18 -4.38
N GLY A 320 5.60 -3.86 -4.51
CA GLY A 320 5.00 -2.92 -3.57
C GLY A 320 3.52 -2.68 -3.86
N ALA A 321 2.76 -2.34 -2.83
CA ALA A 321 1.46 -1.66 -2.98
C ALA A 321 1.71 -0.15 -2.98
N SER A 322 0.79 0.66 -3.52
CA SER A 322 0.98 2.11 -3.63
C SER A 322 0.02 2.90 -2.76
N SER A 323 0.51 4.01 -2.20
CA SER A 323 -0.35 5.08 -1.69
C SER A 323 -1.09 5.74 -2.85
N ASP A 324 -2.09 6.55 -2.52
CA ASP A 324 -2.87 7.33 -3.48
C ASP A 324 -2.00 8.28 -4.34
N MET A 325 -2.24 8.31 -5.65
CA MET A 325 -1.53 9.11 -6.64
C MET A 325 -2.46 9.60 -7.76
N ASP A 326 -3.03 10.81 -7.59
CA ASP A 326 -3.82 11.47 -8.65
C ASP A 326 -3.06 11.65 -9.98
N GLN A 327 -1.76 11.95 -9.91
CA GLN A 327 -0.92 12.23 -11.08
C GLN A 327 0.53 11.80 -10.87
N ARG A 328 1.13 11.22 -11.92
CA ARG A 328 2.53 10.83 -11.97
C ARG A 328 3.18 11.29 -13.27
N TYR A 329 4.40 11.83 -13.17
CA TYR A 329 5.28 12.08 -14.31
C TYR A 329 6.61 11.33 -14.12
N SER A 330 7.02 10.56 -15.12
CA SER A 330 8.25 9.76 -15.10
C SER A 330 9.19 10.14 -16.23
N LEU A 331 10.50 10.19 -15.95
CA LEU A 331 11.56 10.29 -16.94
C LEU A 331 12.14 8.91 -17.32
N VAL A 332 11.46 7.82 -17.03
CA VAL A 332 11.92 6.48 -17.43
C VAL A 332 10.83 5.64 -18.09
N SER A 333 9.58 5.68 -17.63
CA SER A 333 8.50 4.94 -18.31
C SER A 333 7.08 5.29 -17.85
N PRO A 334 6.15 5.43 -18.82
CA PRO A 334 6.37 6.06 -20.11
C PRO A 334 6.69 7.55 -19.86
N TYR A 335 7.46 8.20 -20.72
CA TYR A 335 7.88 9.60 -20.58
C TYR A 335 6.70 10.60 -20.69
N GLU A 336 5.70 10.46 -19.83
CA GLU A 336 4.38 11.04 -19.97
C GLU A 336 3.81 11.37 -18.60
N LEU A 337 2.97 12.39 -18.59
CA LEU A 337 2.10 12.67 -17.46
C LEU A 337 0.95 11.67 -17.51
N MET A 338 0.89 10.81 -16.51
CA MET A 338 -0.22 9.90 -16.27
C MET A 338 -1.16 10.52 -15.26
N ASN A 339 -2.46 10.57 -15.59
CA ASN A 339 -3.51 10.98 -14.68
C ASN A 339 -4.26 9.74 -14.24
N ASP A 340 -4.54 9.63 -12.95
CA ASP A 340 -5.49 8.66 -12.47
C ASP A 340 -6.88 8.92 -13.09
N PHE A 341 -7.56 7.85 -13.49
CA PHE A 341 -8.95 7.91 -13.95
C PHE A 341 -9.95 8.05 -12.80
N ASN A 342 -9.53 7.77 -11.57
CA ASN A 342 -10.34 7.89 -10.37
C ASN A 342 -9.95 9.07 -9.46
N SER A 343 -9.25 10.11 -9.97
CA SER A 343 -8.55 11.18 -9.21
C SER A 343 -9.36 12.06 -8.23
N THR A 344 -10.59 11.67 -7.92
CA THR A 344 -11.47 12.24 -6.89
C THR A 344 -11.59 11.32 -5.68
N ASP A 345 -10.98 10.14 -5.71
CA ASP A 345 -10.88 9.21 -4.62
C ASP A 345 -9.82 9.61 -3.59
N VAL A 346 -9.75 8.82 -2.53
CA VAL A 346 -8.75 8.97 -1.49
C VAL A 346 -8.30 7.60 -1.03
N GLY A 347 -7.04 7.52 -0.60
CA GLY A 347 -6.44 6.31 -0.05
C GLY A 347 -5.88 5.38 -1.15
N SER A 348 -5.16 4.35 -0.73
CA SER A 348 -4.34 3.48 -1.58
C SER A 348 -5.02 3.11 -2.90
N GLU A 349 -4.29 3.30 -3.99
CA GLU A 349 -4.68 3.08 -5.40
C GLU A 349 -5.59 1.88 -5.64
N TRP A 350 -5.16 0.72 -5.15
CA TRP A 350 -5.89 -0.52 -5.36
C TRP A 350 -7.22 -0.56 -4.58
N THR A 351 -7.19 -0.16 -3.31
CA THR A 351 -8.37 -0.19 -2.45
C THR A 351 -9.42 0.79 -2.95
N SER A 352 -9.01 2.02 -3.26
CA SER A 352 -9.92 3.07 -3.70
C SER A 352 -10.60 2.68 -5.02
N SER A 353 -9.86 2.04 -5.93
CA SER A 353 -10.38 1.47 -7.18
C SER A 353 -11.40 0.34 -6.97
N ILE A 354 -11.14 -0.60 -6.04
CA ILE A 354 -12.11 -1.64 -5.69
C ILE A 354 -13.36 -1.04 -5.06
N VAL A 355 -13.21 -0.06 -4.16
CA VAL A 355 -14.34 0.63 -3.53
C VAL A 355 -15.19 1.32 -4.61
N GLU A 356 -14.57 1.96 -5.59
CA GLU A 356 -15.30 2.58 -6.71
C GLU A 356 -16.05 1.55 -7.56
N GLY A 357 -15.39 0.45 -7.91
CA GLY A 357 -16.04 -0.66 -8.61
C GLY A 357 -17.23 -1.23 -7.84
N ALA A 358 -17.08 -1.47 -6.54
CA ALA A 358 -18.14 -2.00 -5.69
C ALA A 358 -19.33 -1.03 -5.56
N ILE A 359 -19.08 0.26 -5.34
CA ILE A 359 -20.12 1.29 -5.26
C ILE A 359 -20.86 1.39 -6.59
N GLY A 360 -20.15 1.40 -7.71
CA GLY A 360 -20.75 1.45 -9.04
C GLY A 360 -21.65 0.26 -9.32
N ILE A 361 -21.18 -0.95 -9.00
CA ILE A 361 -21.96 -2.19 -9.10
C ILE A 361 -23.24 -2.13 -8.27
N LEU A 362 -23.11 -1.75 -6.99
CA LEU A 362 -24.24 -1.76 -6.04
C LEU A 362 -25.31 -0.73 -6.40
N ASN A 363 -24.93 0.36 -7.08
CA ASN A 363 -25.84 1.42 -7.53
C ASN A 363 -26.38 1.22 -8.95
N ASP A 364 -25.97 0.16 -9.65
CA ASP A 364 -26.52 -0.23 -10.95
C ASP A 364 -27.28 -1.56 -10.81
N SER A 365 -28.61 -1.50 -10.88
CA SER A 365 -29.48 -2.67 -10.70
C SER A 365 -29.23 -3.78 -11.73
N THR A 366 -28.76 -3.45 -12.93
CA THR A 366 -28.41 -4.46 -13.96
C THR A 366 -27.14 -5.19 -13.55
N GLN A 367 -26.11 -4.44 -13.15
CA GLN A 367 -24.82 -4.98 -12.73
C GLN A 367 -24.95 -5.81 -11.45
N PHE A 368 -25.68 -5.31 -10.46
CA PHE A 368 -25.92 -6.05 -9.22
C PHE A 368 -26.76 -7.31 -9.44
N THR A 369 -27.73 -7.28 -10.38
CA THR A 369 -28.47 -8.51 -10.76
C THR A 369 -27.53 -9.58 -11.32
N LEU A 370 -26.50 -9.20 -12.07
CA LEU A 370 -25.49 -10.15 -12.55
C LEU A 370 -24.65 -10.72 -11.41
N VAL A 371 -24.23 -9.89 -10.45
CA VAL A 371 -23.53 -10.35 -9.24
C VAL A 371 -24.35 -11.41 -8.50
N ARG A 372 -25.65 -11.15 -8.29
CA ARG A 372 -26.56 -12.10 -7.62
C ARG A 372 -26.79 -13.37 -8.43
N ALA A 373 -26.94 -13.24 -9.75
CA ALA A 373 -27.09 -14.42 -10.62
C ALA A 373 -25.85 -15.32 -10.54
N ASP A 374 -24.65 -14.72 -10.65
CA ASP A 374 -23.40 -15.45 -10.57
C ASP A 374 -23.19 -16.06 -9.17
N SER A 375 -23.54 -15.35 -8.09
CA SER A 375 -23.43 -15.91 -6.73
C SER A 375 -24.29 -17.16 -6.54
N VAL A 376 -25.50 -17.18 -7.13
CA VAL A 376 -26.37 -18.37 -7.13
C VAL A 376 -25.81 -19.49 -8.01
N ILE A 377 -25.30 -19.17 -9.20
CA ILE A 377 -24.73 -20.16 -10.13
C ILE A 377 -23.53 -20.87 -9.51
N TYR A 378 -22.63 -20.12 -8.88
CA TYR A 378 -21.41 -20.65 -8.29
C TYR A 378 -21.57 -21.09 -6.83
N ASN A 379 -22.76 -20.88 -6.24
CA ASN A 379 -23.07 -21.22 -4.87
C ASN A 379 -22.08 -20.60 -3.86
N VAL A 380 -21.89 -19.28 -3.97
CA VAL A 380 -21.02 -18.49 -3.09
C VAL A 380 -21.75 -17.27 -2.54
N PRO A 381 -21.29 -16.68 -1.42
CA PRO A 381 -21.89 -15.47 -0.88
C PRO A 381 -21.95 -14.32 -1.89
N VAL A 382 -23.03 -13.53 -1.87
CA VAL A 382 -23.18 -12.34 -2.74
C VAL A 382 -22.02 -11.38 -2.57
N ILE A 383 -21.56 -11.16 -1.33
CA ILE A 383 -20.42 -10.30 -1.03
C ILE A 383 -19.09 -10.81 -1.62
N SER A 384 -18.89 -12.14 -1.69
CA SER A 384 -17.73 -12.75 -2.35
C SER A 384 -17.72 -12.43 -3.84
N MET A 385 -18.87 -12.63 -4.51
CA MET A 385 -19.02 -12.32 -5.93
C MET A 385 -18.89 -10.81 -6.20
N LEU A 386 -19.47 -9.97 -5.35
CA LEU A 386 -19.35 -8.51 -5.41
C LEU A 386 -17.88 -8.10 -5.44
N PHE A 387 -17.06 -8.58 -4.49
CA PHE A 387 -15.65 -8.21 -4.44
C PHE A 387 -14.85 -8.74 -5.63
N CYS A 388 -15.15 -9.95 -6.11
CA CYS A 388 -14.56 -10.46 -7.34
C CYS A 388 -14.86 -9.56 -8.55
N LYS A 389 -16.13 -9.16 -8.75
CA LYS A 389 -16.50 -8.25 -9.85
C LYS A 389 -15.95 -6.85 -9.63
N ALA A 390 -15.91 -6.34 -8.41
CA ALA A 390 -15.33 -5.05 -8.07
C ALA A 390 -13.82 -5.00 -8.38
N HIS A 391 -13.09 -6.10 -8.11
CA HIS A 391 -11.70 -6.24 -8.53
C HIS A 391 -11.55 -6.21 -10.06
N LEU A 392 -12.40 -6.92 -10.79
CA LEU A 392 -12.39 -6.87 -12.25
C LEU A 392 -12.74 -5.46 -12.78
N ALA A 393 -13.71 -4.79 -12.16
CA ALA A 393 -14.11 -3.43 -12.49
C ALA A 393 -12.98 -2.42 -12.25
N ALA A 394 -12.29 -2.51 -11.10
CA ALA A 394 -11.13 -1.70 -10.75
C ALA A 394 -10.02 -1.78 -11.81
N LEU A 395 -9.82 -2.95 -12.41
CA LEU A 395 -8.80 -3.19 -13.43
C LEU A 395 -9.30 -3.00 -14.88
N GLY A 396 -10.55 -2.54 -15.09
CA GLY A 396 -11.12 -2.39 -16.43
C GLY A 396 -11.36 -3.72 -17.17
N ASN A 397 -11.49 -4.82 -16.42
CA ASN A 397 -11.58 -6.19 -16.95
C ASN A 397 -13.01 -6.78 -16.85
N TRP A 398 -14.03 -5.97 -16.55
CA TRP A 398 -15.42 -6.43 -16.50
C TRP A 398 -16.26 -5.84 -17.65
N THR A 399 -16.05 -6.39 -18.84
CA THR A 399 -16.74 -5.98 -20.07
C THR A 399 -18.23 -6.37 -20.08
N PRO A 400 -19.15 -5.53 -20.62
CA PRO A 400 -18.92 -4.22 -21.23
C PRO A 400 -19.00 -3.03 -20.25
N TYR A 401 -19.11 -3.29 -18.95
CA TYR A 401 -19.43 -2.26 -17.94
C TYR A 401 -18.23 -1.41 -17.55
N TYR A 402 -17.04 -2.02 -17.46
CA TYR A 402 -15.79 -1.37 -17.07
C TYR A 402 -14.70 -1.74 -18.06
N THR A 403 -14.13 -0.72 -18.71
CA THR A 403 -13.03 -0.86 -19.68
C THR A 403 -11.81 -0.02 -19.30
N ASP A 404 -11.99 0.94 -18.38
CA ASP A 404 -10.91 1.78 -17.88
C ASP A 404 -10.33 1.14 -16.62
N ASN A 405 -9.00 1.00 -16.59
CA ASN A 405 -8.28 0.58 -15.40
C ASN A 405 -8.13 1.77 -14.46
N LEU A 406 -8.81 1.70 -13.32
CA LEU A 406 -8.86 2.75 -12.30
C LEU A 406 -7.61 2.74 -11.41
N ASP A 407 -6.87 1.63 -11.34
CA ASP A 407 -5.64 1.53 -10.57
C ASP A 407 -4.47 2.11 -11.38
N LEU A 408 -4.04 3.33 -11.06
CA LEU A 408 -2.95 3.99 -11.77
C LEU A 408 -1.65 3.21 -11.61
N SER A 409 -1.41 2.64 -10.43
CA SER A 409 -0.22 1.82 -10.15
C SER A 409 -0.13 0.60 -11.04
N ASN A 410 -1.27 -0.03 -11.32
CA ASN A 410 -1.33 -1.14 -12.27
C ASN A 410 -1.07 -0.68 -13.70
N ARG A 411 -1.65 0.44 -14.12
CA ARG A 411 -1.45 1.00 -15.47
C ARG A 411 0.01 1.37 -15.77
N ILE A 412 0.75 1.82 -14.77
CA ILE A 412 2.18 2.16 -14.90
C ILE A 412 3.11 0.97 -14.65
N GLY A 413 2.56 -0.22 -14.35
CA GLY A 413 3.32 -1.45 -14.13
C GLY A 413 4.10 -1.48 -12.81
N LYS A 414 3.63 -0.79 -11.78
CA LYS A 414 4.23 -0.77 -10.43
C LYS A 414 3.70 -1.88 -9.53
N SER A 415 2.41 -2.17 -9.65
CA SER A 415 1.74 -3.22 -8.89
C SER A 415 0.84 -4.04 -9.81
N VAL A 416 0.74 -5.34 -9.54
CA VAL A 416 -0.24 -6.21 -10.19
C VAL A 416 -1.11 -6.84 -9.13
N PRO A 417 -2.30 -6.27 -8.86
CA PRO A 417 -3.26 -6.86 -7.94
C PRO A 417 -3.52 -8.34 -8.25
N GLN A 418 -3.56 -9.19 -7.22
CA GLN A 418 -3.87 -10.60 -7.37
C GLN A 418 -5.29 -10.91 -6.89
N LYS A 419 -5.82 -12.01 -7.41
CA LYS A 419 -7.13 -12.53 -7.06
C LYS A 419 -7.09 -14.05 -7.01
N TYR A 420 -7.72 -14.61 -6.00
CA TYR A 420 -8.21 -15.98 -5.96
C TYR A 420 -9.70 -15.95 -5.66
N CYS A 421 -10.47 -16.72 -6.43
CA CYS A 421 -11.88 -16.96 -6.22
C CYS A 421 -12.13 -18.46 -6.33
N SER A 422 -12.76 -19.07 -5.32
CA SER A 422 -12.86 -20.54 -5.20
C SER A 422 -13.70 -21.22 -6.29
N TRP A 423 -14.30 -20.44 -7.19
CA TRP A 423 -15.20 -20.89 -8.26
C TRP A 423 -14.64 -20.67 -9.67
N GLU A 424 -13.43 -20.11 -9.78
CA GLU A 424 -12.76 -19.84 -11.06
C GLU A 424 -11.86 -20.99 -11.54
#